data_AF-A0A661W001-F1
#
_entry.id   AF-A0A661W001-F1
#
_cell.length_a   1.000
_cell.length_b   1.000
_cell.length_c   1.000
_cell.angle_alpha   90.00
_cell.angle_beta   90.00
_cell.angle_gamma   90.00
#
_symmetry.space_group_name_H-M   'P 1'
#
loop_
_entity.id
_entity.type
_entity.pdbx_description
1 polymer ?
#
loop_
_entity_poly.entity_id
_entity_poly.type
_entity_poly.pdbx_seq_one_letter_code
_entity_poly.pdbx_strand_id
1 'polypeptide(L)' 'RVSEARFDGRGCVISMASASMLTEEIRGKTVEELKALRDEDMFRMLGITLGPVRAKCGLLPLRVLQRGLAHLEED' A
#
# COMPACT_ATOMS: atom_id res chain seq x y z
N ARG A 1 -12.19 -2.26 -11.09
CA ARG A 1 -11.43 -1.02 -10.79
C ARG A 1 -11.78 -0.58 -9.37
N VAL A 2 -10.86 0.05 -8.65
CA VAL A 2 -11.11 0.60 -7.31
C VAL A 2 -11.99 1.84 -7.42
N SER A 3 -13.23 1.76 -6.93
CA SER A 3 -14.12 2.93 -6.85
C SER A 3 -13.78 3.83 -5.67
N GLU A 4 -13.45 3.24 -4.53
CA GLU A 4 -13.14 3.93 -3.28
C GLU A 4 -12.10 3.13 -2.49
N ALA A 5 -11.28 3.83 -1.70
CA ALA A 5 -10.33 3.23 -0.79
C ALA A 5 -10.24 4.05 0.50
N ARG A 6 -10.30 3.34 1.63
CA ARG A 6 -10.13 3.85 2.99
C ARG A 6 -9.24 2.88 3.76
N PHE A 7 -8.57 3.38 4.78
CA PHE A 7 -7.81 2.55 5.70
C PHE A 7 -8.18 2.90 7.14
N ASP A 8 -8.07 1.92 8.02
CA ASP A 8 -8.06 2.10 9.46
C ASP A 8 -6.84 1.40 10.04
N GLY A 9 -6.29 1.94 11.11
CA GLY A 9 -5.12 1.36 11.75
C GLY A 9 -4.41 2.30 12.71
N ARG A 10 -3.48 1.72 13.48
CA ARG A 10 -2.62 2.43 14.42
C ARG A 10 -1.17 2.03 14.18
N GLY A 11 -0.30 3.03 14.08
CA GLY A 11 1.12 2.82 13.93
C GLY A 11 1.89 4.13 14.04
N CYS A 12 3.18 4.08 13.72
CA CYS A 12 4.00 5.28 13.69
C CYS A 12 3.63 6.18 12.52
N VAL A 13 4.16 7.41 12.51
CA VAL A 13 3.88 8.39 11.45
C VAL A 13 4.19 7.86 10.05
N ILE A 14 5.22 7.02 9.89
CA ILE A 14 5.59 6.45 8.60
C ILE A 14 4.50 5.51 8.09
N SER A 15 4.02 4.58 8.92
CA SER A 15 2.99 3.63 8.49
C SER A 15 1.67 4.31 8.19
N MET A 16 1.30 5.33 8.97
CA MET A 16 0.07 6.11 8.75
C MET A 16 0.14 6.94 7.46
N ALA A 17 1.28 7.60 7.22
CA ALA A 17 1.51 8.35 5.98
C ALA A 17 1.52 7.43 4.76
N SER A 18 2.25 6.31 4.81
CA SER A 18 2.28 5.32 3.73
C SER A 18 0.90 4.76 3.41
N ALA A 19 0.07 4.50 4.43
CA ALA A 19 -1.29 4.00 4.22
C ALA A 19 -2.16 5.07 3.53
N SER A 20 -2.09 6.31 4.01
CA SER A 20 -2.82 7.43 3.40
C SER A 20 -2.44 7.64 1.94
N MET A 21 -1.15 7.62 1.61
CA MET A 21 -0.68 7.81 0.24
C MET A 21 -1.10 6.64 -0.66
N LEU A 22 -0.96 5.41 -0.18
CA LEU A 22 -1.38 4.23 -0.94
C LEU A 22 -2.89 4.26 -1.23
N THR A 23 -3.73 4.65 -0.27
CA THR A 23 -5.19 4.72 -0.50
C THR A 23 -5.59 5.75 -1.55
N GLU A 24 -4.84 6.84 -1.69
CA GLU A 24 -5.07 7.81 -2.77
C GLU A 24 -4.57 7.26 -4.11
N GLU A 25 -3.37 6.66 -4.15
CA GLU A 25 -2.76 6.10 -5.36
C GLU A 25 -3.59 5.00 -6.00
N ILE A 26 -4.22 4.12 -5.21
CA ILE A 26 -4.92 2.95 -5.75
C ILE A 26 -6.29 3.24 -6.36
N ARG A 27 -6.87 4.42 -6.11
CA ARG A 27 -8.19 4.77 -6.63
C ARG A 27 -8.18 4.79 -8.16
N GLY A 28 -9.21 4.21 -8.77
CA GLY A 28 -9.34 4.09 -10.22
C GLY A 28 -8.56 2.95 -10.86
N LYS A 29 -7.58 2.34 -10.19
CA LYS A 29 -6.77 1.24 -10.74
C LYS A 29 -7.54 -0.08 -10.86
N THR A 30 -7.16 -0.96 -11.79
CA THR A 30 -7.67 -2.33 -11.92
C THR A 30 -6.98 -3.27 -10.93
N VAL A 31 -7.52 -4.47 -10.71
CA VAL A 31 -6.92 -5.45 -9.80
C VAL A 31 -5.52 -5.85 -10.29
N GLU A 32 -5.33 -5.98 -11.60
CA GLU A 32 -4.05 -6.30 -12.24
C GLU A 32 -3.01 -5.20 -11.98
N GLU A 33 -3.41 -3.93 -12.10
CA GLU A 33 -2.56 -2.79 -11.78
C GLU A 33 -2.17 -2.77 -10.30
N LEU A 34 -3.07 -3.16 -9.38
CA LEU A 34 -2.74 -3.26 -7.96
C LEU A 34 -1.77 -4.41 -7.67
N LYS A 35 -1.92 -5.55 -8.34
CA LYS A 35 -1.00 -6.70 -8.23
C LYS A 35 0.41 -6.37 -8.73
N ALA A 36 0.52 -5.41 -9.65
CA ALA A 36 1.79 -4.95 -10.17
C ALA A 36 2.57 -4.02 -9.21
N LEU A 37 1.94 -3.50 -8.15
CA LEU A 37 2.59 -2.59 -7.20
C LEU A 37 3.73 -3.26 -6.44
N ARG A 38 4.87 -2.56 -6.36
CA ARG A 38 6.11 -3.03 -5.75
C ARG A 38 6.57 -2.13 -4.60
N ASP A 39 7.57 -2.60 -3.87
CA ASP A 39 8.18 -1.87 -2.75
C ASP A 39 8.75 -0.53 -3.22
N GLU A 40 9.30 -0.48 -4.43
CA GLU A 40 9.85 0.72 -5.05
C GLU A 40 8.78 1.80 -5.29
N ASP A 41 7.53 1.41 -5.57
CA ASP A 41 6.44 2.37 -5.74
C ASP A 41 6.09 3.04 -4.42
N MET A 42 6.14 2.30 -3.30
CA MET A 42 5.97 2.87 -1.97
C MET A 42 7.07 3.87 -1.64
N PHE A 43 8.32 3.56 -1.97
CA PHE A 43 9.44 4.48 -1.75
C PHE A 43 9.35 5.72 -2.64
N ARG A 44 8.92 5.56 -3.90
CA ARG A 44 8.67 6.67 -4.82
C ARG A 44 7.59 7.61 -4.29
N MET A 45 6.48 7.06 -3.79
CA MET A 45 5.41 7.86 -3.17
C MET A 45 5.91 8.63 -1.96
N LEU A 46 6.65 7.97 -1.07
CA LEU A 46 7.20 8.63 0.13
C LEU A 46 8.27 9.68 -0.16
N GLY A 47 8.87 9.68 -1.35
CA GLY A 47 9.94 10.60 -1.74
C GLY A 47 11.25 10.39 -0.97
N ILE A 48 11.35 9.31 -0.18
CA ILE A 48 12.51 8.99 0.65
C ILE A 48 12.80 7.49 0.58
N THR A 49 14.08 7.15 0.68
CA THR A 49 14.50 5.77 0.88
C THR A 49 14.51 5.46 2.37
N LEU A 50 13.71 4.48 2.79
CA LEU A 50 13.69 4.02 4.17
C LEU A 50 14.83 3.02 4.39
N GLY A 51 15.59 3.21 5.47
CA GLY A 51 16.56 2.20 5.92
C GLY A 51 15.87 0.88 6.31
N PRO A 52 16.60 -0.24 6.36
CA PRO A 52 16.04 -1.59 6.53
C PRO A 52 15.18 -1.76 7.78
N VAL A 53 15.50 -1.03 8.86
CA VAL A 53 14.72 -1.05 10.12
C VAL A 53 13.33 -0.42 9.94
N ARG A 54 13.20 0.63 9.12
CA ARG A 54 11.94 1.37 8.93
C ARG A 54 11.18 0.97 7.67
N ALA A 55 11.84 0.26 6.73
CA ALA A 55 11.23 -0.20 5.49
C ALA A 55 9.93 -1.00 5.74
N LYS A 56 9.92 -1.88 6.75
CA LYS A 56 8.72 -2.64 7.12
C LYS A 56 7.52 -1.76 7.48
N CYS A 57 7.74 -0.59 8.10
CA CYS A 57 6.64 0.33 8.44
C CYS A 57 6.05 0.98 7.19
N GLY A 58 6.89 1.38 6.23
CA GLY A 58 6.42 2.00 4.99
C GLY A 58 5.75 1.00 4.03
N LEU A 59 6.20 -0.26 4.05
CA LEU A 59 5.69 -1.31 3.18
C LEU A 59 4.46 -2.04 3.75
N LEU A 60 4.14 -1.87 5.04
CA LEU A 60 3.03 -2.55 5.68
C LEU A 60 1.69 -2.42 4.92
N PRO A 61 1.27 -1.22 4.47
CA PRO A 61 0.00 -1.06 3.75
C PRO A 61 -0.03 -1.83 2.42
N LEU A 62 1.10 -1.88 1.70
CA LEU A 62 1.23 -2.65 0.47
C LEU A 62 1.09 -4.15 0.73
N ARG A 63 1.69 -4.66 1.82
CA ARG A 63 1.55 -6.09 2.20
C ARG A 63 0.11 -6.44 2.57
N VAL A 64 -0.59 -5.54 3.26
CA VAL A 64 -2.01 -5.72 3.58
C VAL A 64 -2.85 -5.76 2.31
N LEU A 65 -2.62 -4.82 1.37
CA LEU A 65 -3.29 -4.82 0.08
C LEU A 65 -3.04 -6.11 -0.70
N GLN A 66 -1.78 -6.52 -0.86
CA GLN A 66 -1.41 -7.75 -1.58
C GLN A 66 -2.08 -8.99 -0.97
N ARG A 67 -2.10 -9.08 0.37
CA ARG A 67 -2.81 -10.17 1.06
C ARG A 67 -4.30 -10.11 0.80
N GLY A 68 -4.94 -8.94 0.89
CA GLY A 68 -6.37 -8.79 0.60
C GLY A 68 -6.73 -9.19 -0.83
N LEU A 69 -5.90 -8.79 -1.82
CA LEU A 69 -6.10 -9.15 -3.22
C LEU A 69 -5.99 -10.66 -3.49
N ALA A 70 -5.16 -11.37 -2.73
CA ALA A 70 -5.06 -12.83 -2.84
C ALA A 70 -6.35 -13.54 -2.42
N HIS A 71 -7.11 -12.99 -1.47
CA HIS A 71 -8.38 -13.60 -1.03
C HIS A 71 -9.52 -13.36 -2.05
N LEU A 72 -9.41 -12.34 -2.91
CA LEU A 72 -10.39 -12.08 -3.97
C LEU A 72 -10.35 -13.12 -5.10
N GLU A 73 -9.32 -13.97 -5.15
CA GLU A 73 -9.23 -15.06 -6.14
C GLU A 73 -9.86 -16.37 -5.64
N GLU A 74 -10.20 -16.45 -4.35
CA GLU A 74 -10.79 -17.65 -3.74
C GLU A 74 -12.34 -17.63 -3.76
N ASP A 75 -12.96 -16.50 -4.10
CA ASP A 75 -14.40 -16.29 -4.28
C ASP A 75 -14.80 -16.24 -5.77
#